data_AF-A4J4B4-F1
#
_entry.id   AF-A4J4B4-F1
#
_cell.length_a   1.000
_cell.length_b   1.000
_cell.length_c   1.000
_cell.angle_alpha   90.00
_cell.angle_beta   90.00
_cell.angle_gamma   90.00
#
_symmetry.space_group_name_H-M   'P 1'
#
loop_
_entity.id
_entity.type
_entity.pdbx_description
1 polymer ?
#
loop_
_entity_poly.entity_id
_entity_poly.type
_entity_poly.pdbx_seq_one_letter_code
_entity_poly.pdbx_strand_id
1 'polypeptide(L)'
;MWDWDDDNPWKKEEKKYSDWQDDGNDYDDSHYGNVDCGHDQHLLYKIIKCLCILKREIAKCEEMLCNPRFGLKEIKKEVWRIEHGVFSPTFGLPEIKSEISMIQTIVGGIQDEISNPTFGLSEIKTEVSQILEISTEIRDIALDIVLNPTFGLSEIKAEVSAIENAVFSETYGLQEIKSEVSQILANQGVTPFLTSGPFFVDCEEQTLLLKALNNTNETQSVTFTIRNLDSCPVTDVSDVFLTIPACCGESEEVSLPSYGERNVEVRAMLSSATGVLVYAATKTGLPDSQGSKVNEFKHAEWVPVATFCS
;
A
#
# COMPACT_ATOMS: atom_id res chain seq x y z
N MET A 1 32.97 -58.18 -45.56
CA MET A 1 33.81 -58.15 -46.78
C MET A 1 33.90 -59.58 -47.27
N TRP A 2 32.97 -59.98 -48.13
CA TRP A 2 32.99 -61.26 -48.83
C TRP A 2 33.21 -60.91 -50.29
N ASP A 3 34.41 -61.15 -50.79
CA ASP A 3 34.79 -60.91 -52.19
C ASP A 3 34.17 -62.04 -53.03
N TRP A 4 33.19 -61.71 -53.87
CA TRP A 4 32.39 -62.67 -54.63
C TRP A 4 32.88 -62.83 -56.08
N ASP A 5 34.06 -62.28 -56.40
CA ASP A 5 34.71 -62.50 -57.70
C ASP A 5 35.39 -63.87 -57.81
N ASP A 6 35.49 -64.62 -56.69
CA ASP A 6 36.14 -65.94 -56.65
C ASP A 6 35.21 -67.10 -57.05
N ASP A 7 33.88 -66.97 -56.86
CA ASP A 7 32.91 -68.04 -57.16
C ASP A 7 31.94 -67.68 -58.31
N ASN A 8 32.46 -67.12 -59.39
CA ASN A 8 31.70 -66.96 -60.63
C ASN A 8 31.93 -68.15 -61.58
N PRO A 9 31.01 -69.13 -61.67
CA PRO A 9 31.10 -70.23 -62.64
C PRO A 9 30.94 -69.79 -64.11
N TRP A 10 30.71 -68.50 -64.34
CA TRP A 10 30.50 -67.89 -65.67
C TRP A 10 31.61 -66.91 -66.07
N LYS A 11 32.81 -66.99 -65.48
CA LYS A 11 34.00 -66.38 -66.11
C LYS A 11 34.13 -67.03 -67.50
N LYS A 12 33.73 -66.30 -68.54
CA LYS A 12 33.88 -66.71 -69.93
C LYS A 12 35.37 -66.94 -70.17
N GLU A 13 35.78 -68.20 -70.20
CA GLU A 13 36.99 -68.58 -70.90
C GLU A 13 36.80 -68.11 -72.35
N GLU A 14 37.56 -67.10 -72.76
CA GLU A 14 37.77 -66.79 -74.17
C GLU A 14 38.55 -67.95 -74.80
N LYS A 15 37.86 -69.08 -75.03
CA LYS A 15 38.36 -70.12 -75.91
C LYS A 15 38.24 -69.58 -77.33
N LYS A 16 39.39 -69.18 -77.88
CA LYS A 16 39.59 -69.01 -79.31
C LYS A 16 38.98 -70.23 -80.02
N TYR A 17 37.93 -70.00 -80.79
CA TYR A 17 37.51 -70.94 -81.83
C TYR A 17 38.69 -71.08 -82.79
N SER A 18 39.48 -72.14 -82.61
CA SER A 18 40.44 -72.58 -83.62
C SER A 18 39.66 -73.15 -84.79
N ASP A 19 40.02 -72.69 -85.99
CA ASP A 19 39.57 -73.17 -87.29
C ASP A 19 39.33 -74.69 -87.29
N TRP A 20 38.09 -75.09 -87.56
CA TRP A 20 37.83 -76.42 -88.08
C TRP A 20 38.21 -76.37 -89.56
N GLN A 21 39.45 -76.80 -89.84
CA GLN A 21 39.92 -77.04 -91.19
C GLN A 21 39.11 -78.20 -91.79
N ASP A 22 38.56 -77.93 -92.96
CA ASP A 22 37.88 -78.87 -93.84
C ASP A 22 38.95 -79.68 -94.59
N ASP A 23 39.47 -80.72 -93.97
CA ASP A 23 40.43 -81.63 -94.60
C ASP A 23 39.67 -82.75 -95.32
N GLY A 24 39.41 -82.49 -96.59
CA GLY A 24 38.92 -83.46 -97.55
C GLY A 24 39.98 -84.51 -97.93
N ASN A 25 39.47 -85.73 -98.13
CA ASN A 25 40.11 -86.92 -98.72
C ASN A 25 41.08 -87.65 -97.77
N ASP A 26 41.07 -88.98 -97.67
CA ASP A 26 40.86 -89.95 -98.74
C ASP A 26 40.29 -91.27 -98.20
N TYR A 27 39.62 -91.97 -99.09
CA TYR A 27 38.94 -93.24 -98.89
C TYR A 27 39.86 -94.36 -98.37
N ASP A 28 39.38 -95.16 -97.41
CA ASP A 28 39.63 -96.60 -97.47
C ASP A 28 38.35 -97.37 -97.12
N ASP A 29 37.79 -97.94 -98.19
CA ASP A 29 36.57 -98.71 -98.28
C ASP A 29 36.97 -100.19 -98.23
N SER A 30 36.86 -100.85 -97.08
CA SER A 30 36.65 -102.30 -97.02
C SER A 30 36.49 -102.83 -95.59
N HIS A 31 35.25 -102.94 -95.12
CA HIS A 31 34.73 -104.22 -94.62
C HIS A 31 33.25 -104.11 -94.26
N TYR A 32 32.44 -104.82 -95.05
CA TYR A 32 31.04 -105.08 -94.78
C TYR A 32 30.88 -105.81 -93.43
N GLY A 33 30.34 -105.08 -92.45
CA GLY A 33 29.60 -105.62 -91.32
C GLY A 33 28.21 -104.99 -91.33
N ASN A 34 27.30 -105.58 -92.11
CA ASN A 34 25.89 -105.21 -92.21
C ASN A 34 25.22 -105.40 -90.83
N VAL A 35 25.24 -104.35 -90.00
CA VAL A 35 24.36 -104.21 -88.85
C VAL A 35 23.23 -103.29 -89.28
N ASP A 36 22.17 -103.93 -89.79
CA ASP A 36 20.85 -103.35 -89.96
C ASP A 36 20.34 -102.86 -88.59
N CYS A 37 20.67 -101.62 -88.24
CA CYS A 37 20.01 -100.90 -87.17
C CYS A 37 18.94 -100.01 -87.82
N GLY A 38 17.75 -100.60 -88.00
CA GLY A 38 16.51 -99.90 -88.34
C GLY A 38 16.16 -98.84 -87.31
N HIS A 39 16.90 -97.72 -87.31
CA HIS A 39 16.55 -96.53 -86.57
C HIS A 39 15.41 -95.85 -87.33
N ASP A 40 14.26 -95.74 -86.68
CA ASP A 40 13.12 -94.98 -87.19
C ASP A 40 13.53 -93.51 -87.36
N GLN A 41 13.91 -93.13 -88.58
CA GLN A 41 14.29 -91.76 -88.94
C GLN A 41 13.21 -90.74 -88.51
N HIS A 42 11.95 -91.17 -88.42
CA HIS A 42 10.84 -90.35 -87.96
C HIS A 42 10.88 -90.08 -86.44
N LEU A 43 11.27 -91.06 -85.63
CA LEU A 43 11.47 -90.89 -84.18
C LEU A 43 12.67 -89.99 -83.88
N LEU A 44 13.78 -90.17 -84.61
CA LEU A 44 14.96 -89.33 -84.49
C LEU A 44 14.65 -87.86 -84.83
N TYR A 45 13.91 -87.62 -85.91
CA TYR A 45 13.44 -86.29 -86.28
C TYR A 45 12.55 -85.64 -85.21
N LYS A 46 11.65 -86.40 -84.58
CA LYS A 46 10.81 -85.91 -83.47
C LYS A 46 11.64 -85.51 -82.24
N ILE A 47 12.63 -86.33 -81.87
CA ILE A 47 13.54 -86.04 -80.75
C ILE A 47 14.33 -84.76 -81.03
N ILE A 48 14.92 -84.62 -82.22
CA ILE A 48 15.66 -83.42 -82.63
C ILE A 48 14.74 -82.18 -82.54
N LYS A 49 13.51 -82.27 -83.05
CA LYS A 49 12.55 -81.16 -82.97
C LYS A 49 12.21 -80.77 -81.53
N CYS A 50 12.01 -81.73 -80.63
CA CYS A 50 11.79 -81.47 -79.20
C CYS A 50 13.00 -80.81 -78.55
N LEU A 51 14.22 -81.28 -78.85
CA LEU A 51 15.46 -80.66 -78.36
C LEU A 51 15.62 -79.23 -78.87
N CYS A 52 15.26 -78.95 -80.12
CA CYS A 52 15.26 -77.59 -80.67
C CYS A 52 14.28 -76.66 -79.93
N ILE A 53 13.09 -77.15 -79.57
CA ILE A 53 12.11 -76.39 -78.79
C ILE A 53 12.64 -76.11 -77.38
N LEU A 54 13.16 -77.14 -76.69
CA LEU A 54 13.75 -76.97 -75.36
C LEU A 54 14.91 -75.99 -75.36
N LYS A 55 15.82 -76.10 -76.34
CA LYS A 55 16.94 -75.15 -76.49
C LYS A 55 16.44 -73.71 -76.66
N ARG A 56 15.35 -73.50 -77.41
CA ARG A 56 14.76 -72.17 -77.59
C ARG A 56 14.14 -71.63 -76.31
N GLU A 57 13.41 -72.45 -75.56
CA GLU A 57 12.79 -72.00 -74.29
C GLU A 57 13.85 -71.74 -73.21
N ILE A 58 14.93 -72.54 -73.17
CA ILE A 58 16.09 -72.26 -72.30
C ILE A 58 16.71 -70.91 -72.64
N ALA A 59 16.92 -70.59 -73.92
CA ALA A 59 17.46 -69.30 -74.35
C ALA A 59 16.59 -68.11 -73.91
N LYS A 60 15.25 -68.25 -73.91
CA LYS A 60 14.33 -67.22 -73.40
C LYS A 60 14.45 -67.05 -71.88
N CYS A 61 14.53 -68.14 -71.13
CA CYS A 61 14.76 -68.08 -69.68
C CYS A 61 16.08 -67.38 -69.36
N GLU A 62 17.15 -67.71 -70.10
CA GLU A 62 18.45 -67.03 -69.97
C GLU A 62 18.33 -65.54 -70.28
N GLU A 63 17.63 -65.15 -71.34
CA GLU A 63 17.40 -63.74 -71.68
C GLU A 63 16.67 -62.97 -70.57
N MET A 64 15.66 -63.58 -69.93
CA MET A 64 14.95 -62.97 -68.81
C MET A 64 15.82 -62.86 -67.56
N LEU A 65 16.56 -63.92 -67.21
CA LEU A 65 17.42 -63.96 -66.02
C LEU A 65 18.64 -63.04 -66.15
N CYS A 66 19.16 -62.88 -67.37
CA CYS A 66 20.29 -62.01 -67.69
C CYS A 66 19.88 -60.63 -68.20
N ASN A 67 18.58 -60.30 -68.19
CA ASN A 67 18.11 -59.00 -68.64
C ASN A 67 18.77 -57.88 -67.83
N PRO A 68 19.41 -56.88 -68.47
CA PRO A 68 20.14 -55.84 -67.74
C PRO A 68 19.25 -54.88 -66.95
N ARG A 69 17.93 -54.88 -67.17
CA ARG A 69 16.96 -54.00 -66.48
C ARG A 69 16.15 -54.67 -65.39
N PHE A 70 15.96 -55.99 -65.44
CA PHE A 70 15.11 -56.71 -64.46
C PHE A 70 15.56 -58.15 -64.20
N GLY A 71 16.72 -58.55 -64.74
CA GLY A 71 17.33 -59.84 -64.46
C GLY A 71 17.96 -59.87 -63.08
N LEU A 72 18.45 -61.05 -62.66
CA LEU A 72 18.96 -61.28 -61.31
C LEU A 72 20.10 -60.33 -60.90
N LYS A 73 20.94 -59.94 -61.86
CA LYS A 73 22.05 -59.00 -61.60
C LYS A 73 21.55 -57.60 -61.24
N GLU A 74 20.43 -57.18 -61.82
CA GLU A 74 19.84 -55.87 -61.57
C GLU A 74 19.18 -55.86 -60.18
N ILE A 75 18.34 -56.87 -59.90
CA ILE A 75 17.68 -57.06 -58.59
C ILE A 75 18.71 -57.08 -57.46
N LYS A 76 19.83 -57.81 -57.64
CA LYS A 76 20.91 -57.84 -56.64
C LYS A 76 21.52 -56.46 -56.38
N LYS A 77 21.63 -55.59 -57.40
CA LYS A 77 22.14 -54.22 -57.22
C LYS A 77 21.14 -53.35 -56.48
N GLU A 78 19.84 -53.46 -56.76
CA GLU A 78 18.82 -52.73 -56.02
C GLU A 78 18.80 -53.14 -54.55
N VAL A 79 18.81 -54.46 -54.27
CA VAL A 79 18.88 -54.99 -52.90
C VAL A 79 20.11 -54.45 -52.19
N TRP A 80 21.28 -54.49 -52.83
CA TRP A 80 22.52 -53.95 -52.26
C TRP A 80 22.41 -52.46 -51.90
N ARG A 81 21.77 -51.64 -52.76
CA ARG A 81 21.56 -50.21 -52.50
C ARG A 81 20.61 -49.97 -51.32
N ILE A 82 19.53 -50.75 -51.24
CA ILE A 82 18.58 -50.69 -50.12
C ILE A 82 19.29 -51.05 -48.82
N GLU A 83 20.04 -52.16 -48.81
CA GLU A 83 20.82 -52.57 -47.64
C GLU A 83 21.84 -51.51 -47.23
N HIS A 84 22.56 -50.93 -48.19
CA HIS A 84 23.52 -49.85 -47.90
C HIS A 84 22.84 -48.59 -47.37
N GLY A 85 21.61 -48.28 -47.79
CA GLY A 85 20.86 -47.16 -47.26
C GLY A 85 20.34 -47.42 -45.84
N VAL A 86 19.65 -48.56 -45.65
CA VAL A 86 19.01 -48.93 -44.39
C VAL A 86 20.03 -49.21 -43.29
N PHE A 87 21.12 -49.88 -43.62
CA PHE A 87 22.18 -50.24 -42.66
C PHE A 87 23.37 -49.28 -42.70
N SER A 88 23.22 -48.11 -43.35
CA SER A 88 24.24 -47.07 -43.28
C SER A 88 24.46 -46.66 -41.82
N PRO A 89 25.71 -46.65 -41.33
CA PRO A 89 26.02 -46.23 -39.97
C PRO A 89 25.84 -44.72 -39.75
N THR A 90 25.68 -43.92 -40.81
CA THR A 90 25.66 -42.45 -40.73
C THR A 90 24.34 -41.81 -41.15
N PHE A 91 23.40 -42.56 -41.72
CA PHE A 91 22.08 -42.05 -42.12
C PHE A 91 20.99 -43.13 -42.18
N GLY A 92 21.31 -44.36 -41.76
CA GLY A 92 20.39 -45.49 -41.71
C GLY A 92 19.83 -45.70 -40.30
N LEU A 93 19.24 -46.88 -40.07
CA LEU A 93 18.68 -47.26 -38.77
C LEU A 93 19.67 -47.17 -37.58
N PRO A 94 20.97 -47.48 -37.74
CA PRO A 94 21.93 -47.32 -36.64
C PRO A 94 22.04 -45.87 -36.14
N GLU A 95 22.00 -44.90 -37.05
CA GLU A 95 22.14 -43.48 -36.72
C GLU A 95 20.87 -42.96 -36.02
N ILE A 96 19.69 -43.24 -36.58
CA ILE A 96 18.40 -42.94 -35.94
C ILE A 96 18.32 -43.52 -34.53
N LYS A 97 18.79 -44.76 -34.33
CA LYS A 97 18.83 -45.39 -33.00
C LYS A 97 19.74 -44.62 -32.02
N SER A 98 20.88 -44.11 -32.50
CA SER A 98 21.79 -43.30 -31.70
C SER A 98 21.16 -41.97 -31.32
N GLU A 99 20.52 -41.27 -32.26
CA GLU A 99 19.82 -40.01 -31.98
C GLU A 99 18.70 -40.19 -30.95
N ILE A 100 17.88 -41.23 -31.10
CA ILE A 100 16.82 -41.55 -30.14
C ILE A 100 17.41 -41.80 -28.75
N SER A 101 18.54 -42.51 -28.65
CA SER A 101 19.21 -42.75 -27.37
C SER A 101 19.66 -41.43 -26.72
N MET A 102 20.18 -40.48 -27.49
CA MET A 102 20.57 -39.16 -26.98
C MET A 102 19.36 -38.36 -26.48
N ILE A 103 18.26 -38.36 -27.25
CA ILE A 103 17.02 -37.70 -26.85
C ILE A 103 16.49 -38.29 -25.55
N GLN A 104 16.49 -39.62 -25.41
CA GLN A 104 16.05 -40.28 -24.17
C GLN A 104 16.91 -39.87 -22.97
N THR A 105 18.23 -39.74 -23.14
CA THR A 105 19.10 -39.23 -22.08
C THR A 105 18.78 -37.79 -21.69
N ILE A 106 18.57 -36.90 -22.67
CA ILE A 106 18.23 -35.50 -22.41
C ILE A 106 16.89 -35.39 -21.67
N VAL A 107 15.87 -36.09 -22.15
CA VAL A 107 14.53 -36.09 -21.53
C VAL A 107 14.59 -36.66 -20.10
N GLY A 108 15.40 -37.70 -19.88
CA GLY A 108 15.66 -38.23 -18.54
C GLY A 108 16.25 -37.17 -17.60
N GLY A 109 17.28 -36.44 -18.05
CA GLY A 109 17.89 -35.37 -17.26
C GLY A 109 16.90 -34.24 -16.90
N ILE A 110 16.08 -33.81 -17.86
CA ILE A 110 15.02 -32.80 -17.60
C ILE A 110 14.02 -33.32 -16.56
N GLN A 111 13.62 -34.59 -16.65
CA GLN A 111 12.72 -35.20 -15.69
C GLN A 111 13.34 -35.25 -14.29
N ASP A 112 14.62 -35.58 -14.18
CA ASP A 112 15.35 -35.60 -12.91
C ASP A 112 15.45 -34.20 -12.29
N GLU A 113 15.71 -33.16 -13.09
CA GLU A 113 15.73 -31.77 -12.62
C GLU A 113 14.35 -31.30 -12.15
N ILE A 114 13.28 -31.55 -12.92
CA ILE A 114 11.91 -31.16 -12.56
C ILE A 114 11.43 -31.89 -11.31
N SER A 115 11.78 -33.17 -11.18
CA SER A 115 11.37 -34.01 -10.05
C SER A 115 12.33 -33.92 -8.85
N ASN A 116 13.38 -33.10 -8.94
CA ASN A 116 14.33 -32.96 -7.86
C ASN A 116 13.64 -32.41 -6.59
N PRO A 117 13.76 -33.09 -5.44
CA PRO A 117 13.04 -32.69 -4.24
C PRO A 117 13.60 -31.43 -3.56
N THR A 118 14.80 -30.95 -3.94
CA THR A 118 15.48 -29.81 -3.29
C THR A 118 15.58 -28.56 -4.15
N PHE A 119 15.22 -28.62 -5.44
CA PHE A 119 15.19 -27.45 -6.33
C PHE A 119 14.21 -27.58 -7.50
N GLY A 120 13.51 -28.72 -7.63
CA GLY A 120 12.50 -28.94 -8.65
C GLY A 120 11.12 -28.48 -8.20
N LEU A 121 10.08 -28.93 -8.90
CA LEU A 121 8.71 -28.45 -8.68
C LEU A 121 8.15 -28.76 -7.29
N SER A 122 8.61 -29.87 -6.67
CA SER A 122 8.20 -30.24 -5.31
C SER A 122 8.65 -29.23 -4.26
N GLU A 123 9.86 -28.69 -4.45
CA GLU A 123 10.44 -27.71 -3.54
C GLU A 123 9.70 -26.38 -3.66
N ILE A 124 9.53 -25.87 -4.89
CA ILE A 124 8.75 -24.65 -5.17
C ILE A 124 7.33 -24.74 -4.58
N LYS A 125 6.66 -25.88 -4.72
CA LYS A 125 5.32 -26.09 -4.15
C LYS A 125 5.32 -25.99 -2.62
N THR A 126 6.39 -26.45 -1.98
CA THR A 126 6.55 -26.38 -0.53
C THR A 126 6.78 -24.95 -0.08
N GLU A 127 7.70 -24.22 -0.71
CA GLU A 127 7.94 -22.80 -0.41
C GLU A 127 6.68 -21.95 -0.59
N VAL A 128 5.96 -22.12 -1.71
CA VAL A 128 4.70 -21.41 -1.97
C VAL A 128 3.65 -21.72 -0.89
N SER A 129 3.60 -22.95 -0.39
CA SER A 129 2.66 -23.32 0.68
C SER A 129 3.01 -22.62 2.00
N GLN A 130 4.29 -22.52 2.34
CA GLN A 130 4.77 -21.80 3.53
C GLN A 130 4.49 -20.28 3.42
N ILE A 131 4.72 -19.68 2.25
CA ILE A 131 4.39 -18.27 2.03
C ILE A 131 2.90 -18.00 2.22
N LEU A 132 2.04 -18.90 1.74
CA LEU A 132 0.59 -18.77 1.89
C LEU A 132 0.14 -18.87 3.36
N GLU A 133 0.77 -19.75 4.13
CA GLU A 133 0.55 -19.88 5.57
C GLU A 133 0.93 -18.59 6.31
N ILE A 134 2.14 -18.08 6.09
CA ILE A 134 2.60 -16.80 6.65
C ILE A 134 1.67 -15.64 6.26
N SER A 135 1.23 -15.59 5.00
CA SER A 135 0.30 -14.54 4.55
C SER A 135 -1.06 -14.61 5.27
N THR A 136 -1.49 -15.81 5.66
CA THR A 136 -2.74 -16.02 6.39
C THR A 136 -2.58 -15.57 7.83
N GLU A 137 -1.48 -15.95 8.48
CA GLU A 137 -1.16 -15.52 9.86
C GLU A 137 -1.06 -13.99 9.97
N ILE A 138 -0.38 -13.33 9.02
CA ILE A 138 -0.27 -11.86 9.00
C ILE A 138 -1.65 -11.20 8.93
N ARG A 139 -2.55 -11.75 8.09
CA ARG A 139 -3.91 -11.23 7.97
C ARG A 139 -4.68 -11.35 9.29
N ASP A 140 -4.55 -12.49 9.95
CA ASP A 140 -5.28 -12.76 11.19
C ASP A 140 -4.75 -11.88 12.34
N ILE A 141 -3.43 -11.70 12.46
CA ILE A 141 -2.81 -10.75 13.40
C ILE A 141 -3.31 -9.32 13.14
N ALA A 142 -3.38 -8.90 11.88
CA ALA A 142 -3.85 -7.56 11.54
C ALA A 142 -5.31 -7.35 11.95
N LEU A 143 -6.17 -8.36 11.76
CA LEU A 143 -7.56 -8.33 12.20
C LEU A 143 -7.66 -8.27 13.73
N ASP A 144 -6.89 -9.09 14.43
CA ASP A 144 -6.89 -9.11 15.89
C ASP A 144 -6.45 -7.78 16.49
N ILE A 145 -5.49 -7.08 15.89
CA ILE A 145 -5.05 -5.76 16.36
C ILE A 145 -6.12 -4.69 16.09
N VAL A 146 -6.65 -4.65 14.86
CA VAL A 146 -7.58 -3.59 14.43
C VAL A 146 -8.95 -3.73 15.09
N LEU A 147 -9.43 -4.96 15.22
CA LEU A 147 -10.77 -5.27 15.72
C LEU A 147 -10.78 -5.66 17.19
N ASN A 148 -9.65 -5.56 17.90
CA ASN A 148 -9.61 -5.89 19.31
C ASN A 148 -10.61 -5.01 20.10
N PRO A 149 -11.49 -5.60 20.92
CA PRO A 149 -12.45 -4.82 21.70
C PRO A 149 -11.80 -4.00 22.84
N THR A 150 -10.56 -4.32 23.25
CA THR A 150 -9.92 -3.67 24.42
C THR A 150 -8.80 -2.70 24.06
N PHE A 151 -8.35 -2.64 22.81
CA PHE A 151 -7.33 -1.69 22.35
C PHE A 151 -7.41 -1.35 20.85
N GLY A 152 -8.32 -1.96 20.10
CA GLY A 152 -8.52 -1.71 18.68
C GLY A 152 -9.43 -0.52 18.44
N LEU A 153 -9.97 -0.42 17.22
CA LEU A 153 -10.78 0.72 16.79
C LEU A 153 -12.09 0.86 17.61
N SER A 154 -12.65 -0.25 18.08
CA SER A 154 -13.86 -0.24 18.91
C SER A 154 -13.62 0.44 20.25
N GLU A 155 -12.46 0.20 20.85
CA GLU A 155 -12.04 0.84 22.10
C GLU A 155 -11.89 2.34 21.86
N ILE A 156 -11.07 2.73 20.87
CA ILE A 156 -10.78 4.15 20.57
C ILE A 156 -12.08 4.94 20.37
N LYS A 157 -13.06 4.33 19.68
CA LYS A 157 -14.36 4.96 19.47
C LYS A 157 -15.15 5.15 20.78
N ALA A 158 -15.06 4.21 21.73
CA ALA A 158 -15.69 4.32 23.04
C ALA A 158 -15.04 5.44 23.88
N GLU A 159 -13.70 5.50 23.93
CA GLU A 159 -12.97 6.56 24.64
C GLU A 159 -13.25 7.94 24.04
N VAL A 160 -13.24 8.07 22.71
CA VAL A 160 -13.60 9.33 22.04
C VAL A 160 -15.02 9.76 22.40
N SER A 161 -15.98 8.82 22.40
CA SER A 161 -17.36 9.13 22.81
C SER A 161 -17.46 9.55 24.27
N ALA A 162 -16.69 8.95 25.18
CA ALA A 162 -16.65 9.33 26.58
C ALA A 162 -16.08 10.75 26.76
N ILE A 163 -15.01 11.09 26.04
CA ILE A 163 -14.42 12.43 26.03
C ILE A 163 -15.42 13.46 25.47
N GLU A 164 -16.06 13.17 24.35
CA GLU A 164 -17.07 14.05 23.75
C GLU A 164 -18.22 14.32 24.73
N ASN A 165 -18.75 13.27 25.36
CA ASN A 165 -19.80 13.40 26.36
C ASN A 165 -19.36 14.26 27.56
N ALA A 166 -18.09 14.15 27.98
CA ALA A 166 -17.57 14.94 29.08
C ALA A 166 -17.38 16.42 28.71
N VAL A 167 -16.75 16.68 27.56
CA VAL A 167 -16.43 18.04 27.09
C VAL A 167 -17.69 18.83 26.72
N PHE A 168 -18.66 18.17 26.08
CA PHE A 168 -19.90 18.78 25.61
C PHE A 168 -21.09 18.62 26.56
N SER A 169 -20.85 18.15 27.79
CA SER A 169 -21.89 18.08 28.82
C SER A 169 -22.46 19.46 29.12
N GLU A 170 -23.78 19.56 29.14
CA GLU A 170 -24.50 20.81 29.49
C GLU A 170 -24.41 21.16 30.99
N THR A 171 -24.01 20.20 31.84
CA THR A 171 -24.05 20.33 33.31
C THR A 171 -22.68 20.21 33.99
N TYR A 172 -21.59 20.10 33.23
CA TYR A 172 -20.19 20.09 33.71
C TYR A 172 -19.16 20.28 32.60
N GLY A 173 -19.58 20.37 31.35
CA GLY A 173 -18.70 20.62 30.21
C GLY A 173 -18.45 22.11 29.98
N LEU A 174 -17.89 22.41 28.81
CA LEU A 174 -17.53 23.78 28.43
C LEU A 174 -18.72 24.74 28.39
N GLN A 175 -19.92 24.21 28.09
CA GLN A 175 -21.15 24.99 28.08
C GLN A 175 -21.53 25.50 29.47
N GLU A 176 -21.42 24.65 30.51
CA GLU A 176 -21.70 25.06 31.88
C GLU A 176 -20.69 26.11 32.34
N ILE A 177 -19.38 25.86 32.14
CA ILE A 177 -18.32 26.81 32.50
C ILE A 177 -18.57 28.18 31.87
N LYS A 178 -18.96 28.21 30.59
CA LYS A 178 -19.28 29.47 29.89
C LYS A 178 -20.48 30.19 30.53
N SER A 179 -21.50 29.44 30.96
CA SER A 179 -22.68 29.98 31.64
C SER A 179 -22.31 30.57 33.00
N GLU A 180 -21.58 29.82 33.83
CA GLU A 180 -21.15 30.26 35.16
C GLU A 180 -20.26 31.50 35.09
N VAL A 181 -19.28 31.53 34.18
CA VAL A 181 -18.43 32.71 33.97
C VAL A 181 -19.25 33.93 33.57
N SER A 182 -20.25 33.74 32.70
CA SER A 182 -21.15 34.83 32.30
C SER A 182 -21.96 35.36 33.49
N GLN A 183 -22.42 34.47 34.38
CA GLN A 183 -23.14 34.86 35.60
C GLN A 183 -22.24 35.59 36.60
N ILE A 184 -21.00 35.12 36.80
CA ILE A 184 -20.02 35.78 37.68
C ILE A 184 -19.73 37.20 37.17
N LEU A 185 -19.50 37.36 35.87
CA LEU A 185 -19.27 38.67 35.25
C LEU A 185 -20.49 39.60 35.40
N ALA A 186 -21.70 39.06 35.27
CA ALA A 186 -22.92 39.83 35.52
C ALA A 186 -23.05 40.24 37.00
N ASN A 187 -22.69 39.36 37.93
CA ASN A 187 -22.80 39.58 39.37
C ASN A 187 -21.71 40.51 39.94
N GLN A 188 -20.56 40.65 39.27
CA GLN A 188 -19.52 41.61 39.67
C GLN A 188 -19.90 43.08 39.44
N GLY A 189 -21.14 43.37 39.04
CA GLY A 189 -21.79 44.64 39.32
C GLY A 189 -21.04 45.85 38.77
N VAL A 190 -20.96 45.96 37.45
CA VAL A 190 -20.60 47.22 36.80
C VAL A 190 -21.72 48.22 37.10
N THR A 191 -21.57 48.98 38.17
CA THR A 191 -22.54 49.99 38.64
C THR A 191 -21.86 51.35 38.74
N PRO A 192 -22.55 52.45 38.37
CA PRO A 192 -22.05 53.79 38.63
C PRO A 192 -22.18 54.21 40.10
N PHE A 193 -22.79 53.41 40.96
CA PHE A 193 -23.01 53.76 42.37
C PHE A 193 -22.01 53.04 43.27
N LEU A 194 -21.12 53.81 43.89
CA LEU A 194 -20.08 53.32 44.78
C LEU A 194 -20.26 53.90 46.17
N THR A 195 -19.99 53.14 47.22
CA THR A 195 -19.99 53.64 48.61
C THR A 195 -18.69 53.27 49.33
N SER A 196 -18.19 54.16 50.19
CA SER A 196 -17.15 53.82 51.16
C SER A 196 -17.62 52.82 52.22
N GLY A 197 -18.94 52.61 52.34
CA GLY A 197 -19.56 52.07 53.53
C GLY A 197 -19.52 53.07 54.69
N PRO A 198 -20.16 52.74 55.83
CA PRO A 198 -20.08 53.55 57.04
C PRO A 198 -18.66 53.51 57.62
N PHE A 199 -18.15 54.66 58.03
CA PHE A 199 -16.89 54.77 58.76
C PHE A 199 -16.97 55.83 59.87
N PHE A 200 -16.11 55.67 60.86
CA PHE A 200 -16.05 56.56 62.01
C PHE A 200 -15.11 57.74 61.73
N VAL A 201 -15.54 58.93 62.14
CA VAL A 201 -14.80 60.18 62.00
C VAL A 201 -14.61 60.79 63.39
N ASP A 202 -13.37 61.08 63.76
CA ASP A 202 -13.00 61.68 65.04
C ASP A 202 -13.31 63.20 65.09
N CYS A 203 -13.24 63.80 66.28
CA CYS A 203 -13.47 65.21 66.56
C CYS A 203 -12.50 66.15 65.81
N GLU A 204 -11.27 65.70 65.56
CA GLU A 204 -10.24 66.53 64.90
C GLU A 204 -10.36 66.50 63.37
N GLU A 205 -11.06 65.50 62.82
CA GLU A 205 -11.32 65.35 61.39
C GLU A 205 -12.46 66.28 60.94
N GLN A 206 -12.08 67.37 60.28
CA GLN A 206 -13.02 68.42 59.86
C GLN A 206 -13.16 68.55 58.35
N THR A 207 -12.32 67.88 57.56
CA THR A 207 -12.33 67.98 56.10
C THR A 207 -12.31 66.61 55.42
N LEU A 208 -13.01 66.53 54.30
CA LEU A 208 -13.00 65.42 53.36
C LEU A 208 -12.36 65.85 52.05
N LEU A 209 -11.31 65.16 51.65
CA LEU A 209 -10.66 65.27 50.35
C LEU A 209 -11.25 64.23 49.40
N LEU A 210 -11.90 64.71 48.35
CA LEU A 210 -12.52 63.89 47.31
C LEU A 210 -11.69 64.00 46.04
N LYS A 211 -11.42 62.88 45.37
CA LYS A 211 -10.75 62.87 44.07
C LYS A 211 -11.43 61.90 43.12
N ALA A 212 -11.40 62.24 41.85
CA ALA A 212 -11.81 61.35 40.78
C ALA A 212 -10.80 61.39 39.63
N LEU A 213 -10.49 60.23 39.05
CA LEU A 213 -9.65 60.07 37.87
C LEU A 213 -10.48 59.47 36.74
N ASN A 214 -10.55 60.17 35.61
CA ASN A 214 -11.24 59.73 34.41
C ASN A 214 -10.23 59.09 33.45
N ASN A 215 -10.26 57.77 33.31
CA ASN A 215 -9.44 57.01 32.34
C ASN A 215 -10.16 56.76 31.00
N THR A 216 -11.24 57.48 30.72
CA THR A 216 -11.97 57.39 29.44
C THR A 216 -11.58 58.52 28.49
N ASN A 217 -11.95 58.39 27.22
CA ASN A 217 -11.70 59.38 26.16
C ASN A 217 -12.77 60.48 26.09
N GLU A 218 -13.76 60.46 26.99
CA GLU A 218 -14.85 61.44 27.05
C GLU A 218 -14.85 62.12 28.42
N THR A 219 -15.37 63.35 28.50
CA THR A 219 -15.56 64.02 29.80
C THR A 219 -16.56 63.23 30.64
N GLN A 220 -16.20 62.93 31.89
CA GLN A 220 -17.04 62.22 32.84
C GLN A 220 -17.35 63.13 34.03
N SER A 221 -18.31 62.74 34.87
CA SER A 221 -18.62 63.43 36.11
C SER A 221 -18.80 62.45 37.26
N VAL A 222 -18.53 62.93 38.47
CA VAL A 222 -18.84 62.21 39.71
C VAL A 222 -19.58 63.15 40.65
N THR A 223 -20.69 62.69 41.18
CA THR A 223 -21.37 63.33 42.31
C THR A 223 -21.04 62.56 43.58
N PHE A 224 -20.33 63.19 44.50
CA PHE A 224 -20.15 62.65 45.84
C PHE A 224 -21.24 63.16 46.77
N THR A 225 -21.90 62.26 47.50
CA THR A 225 -22.90 62.60 48.51
C THR A 225 -22.40 62.14 49.87
N ILE A 226 -22.29 63.08 50.80
CA ILE A 226 -21.78 62.84 52.16
C ILE A 226 -22.97 62.76 53.12
N ARG A 227 -23.07 61.63 53.83
CA ARG A 227 -24.18 61.36 54.74
C ARG A 227 -23.71 61.27 56.17
N ASN A 228 -24.37 61.98 57.08
CA ASN A 228 -24.20 61.78 58.51
C ASN A 228 -25.20 60.72 58.98
N LEU A 229 -24.68 59.63 59.55
CA LEU A 229 -25.43 58.44 59.95
C LEU A 229 -25.97 58.50 61.39
N ASP A 230 -25.78 59.61 62.11
CA ASP A 230 -26.18 59.77 63.51
C ASP A 230 -27.71 59.92 63.69
N SER A 231 -28.47 60.14 62.60
CA SER A 231 -29.93 60.25 62.61
C SER A 231 -30.61 59.33 61.58
N CYS A 232 -31.82 58.87 61.89
CA CYS A 232 -32.66 58.08 60.98
C CYS A 232 -34.04 58.77 60.79
N PRO A 233 -34.47 59.11 59.56
CA PRO A 233 -33.79 58.87 58.28
C PRO A 233 -32.49 59.69 58.17
N VAL A 234 -31.51 59.09 57.52
CA VAL A 234 -30.22 59.73 57.24
C VAL A 234 -30.48 60.85 56.24
N THR A 235 -30.05 62.08 56.55
CA THR A 235 -30.15 63.20 55.62
C THR A 235 -28.81 63.44 54.94
N ASP A 236 -28.85 63.68 53.64
CA ASP A 236 -27.67 64.06 52.87
C ASP A 236 -27.23 65.46 53.32
N VAL A 237 -25.95 65.60 53.63
CA VAL A 237 -25.46 66.83 54.25
C VAL A 237 -24.70 67.70 53.27
N SER A 238 -24.08 67.09 52.25
CA SER A 238 -23.39 67.81 51.19
C SER A 238 -23.28 66.96 49.94
N ASP A 239 -23.58 67.57 48.80
CA ASP A 239 -23.29 67.04 47.47
C ASP A 239 -22.14 67.82 46.85
N VAL A 240 -21.16 67.10 46.32
CA VAL A 240 -19.98 67.64 45.65
C VAL A 240 -19.94 67.11 44.23
N PHE A 241 -20.00 68.01 43.26
CA PHE A 241 -20.01 67.65 41.85
C PHE A 241 -18.65 67.93 41.21
N LEU A 242 -18.02 66.91 40.64
CA LEU A 242 -16.78 67.02 39.88
C LEU A 242 -17.06 66.72 38.40
N THR A 243 -16.61 67.62 37.51
CA THR A 243 -16.52 67.36 36.07
C THR A 243 -15.07 67.08 35.71
N ILE A 244 -14.77 65.88 35.24
CA ILE A 244 -13.41 65.39 35.03
C ILE A 244 -13.15 65.23 33.52
N PRO A 245 -12.27 66.06 32.91
CA PRO A 245 -11.89 65.91 31.51
C PRO A 245 -11.31 64.52 31.20
N ALA A 246 -11.33 64.14 29.91
CA ALA A 246 -10.75 62.89 29.46
C ALA A 246 -9.28 62.72 29.90
N CYS A 247 -8.93 61.53 30.39
CA CYS A 247 -7.58 61.18 30.87
C CYS A 247 -7.00 62.10 31.96
N CYS A 248 -7.84 62.79 32.74
CA CYS A 248 -7.44 63.74 33.78
C CYS A 248 -8.01 63.36 35.16
N GLY A 249 -7.46 63.95 36.21
CA GLY A 249 -7.97 63.82 37.58
C GLY A 249 -8.34 65.17 38.16
N GLU A 250 -9.43 65.20 38.94
CA GLU A 250 -9.93 66.37 39.64
C GLU A 250 -10.05 66.08 41.14
N SER A 251 -9.99 67.12 41.96
CA SER A 251 -10.10 67.00 43.41
C SER A 251 -10.77 68.20 44.04
N GLU A 252 -11.51 67.96 45.11
CA GLU A 252 -12.16 69.00 45.92
C GLU A 252 -12.01 68.67 47.40
N GLU A 253 -11.83 69.69 48.23
CA GLU A 253 -11.89 69.56 49.69
C GLU A 253 -13.14 70.21 50.23
N VAL A 254 -13.89 69.48 51.05
CA VAL A 254 -15.12 69.99 51.67
C VAL A 254 -15.12 69.75 53.16
N SER A 255 -15.73 70.67 53.90
CA SER A 255 -15.93 70.48 55.33
C SER A 255 -16.83 69.28 55.58
N LEU A 256 -16.43 68.41 56.50
CA LEU A 256 -17.27 67.32 56.95
C LEU A 256 -18.49 67.87 57.71
N PRO A 257 -19.64 67.19 57.65
CA PRO A 257 -20.85 67.64 58.28
C PRO A 257 -20.78 67.51 59.80
N SER A 258 -21.18 68.56 60.53
CA SER A 258 -21.16 68.62 62.00
C SER A 258 -19.75 68.51 62.61
N TYR A 259 -19.65 68.79 63.92
CA TYR A 259 -18.43 68.66 64.71
C TYR A 259 -18.54 67.51 65.70
N GLY A 260 -17.40 66.94 66.09
CA GLY A 260 -17.33 65.84 67.07
C GLY A 260 -17.30 64.46 66.42
N GLU A 261 -17.27 63.42 67.26
CA GLU A 261 -17.32 62.02 66.82
C GLU A 261 -18.64 61.71 66.12
N ARG A 262 -18.56 61.09 64.93
CA ARG A 262 -19.74 60.78 64.10
C ARG A 262 -19.47 59.64 63.14
N ASN A 263 -20.55 59.00 62.68
CA ASN A 263 -20.47 58.01 61.61
C ASN A 263 -20.89 58.63 60.28
N VAL A 264 -20.06 58.45 59.25
CA VAL A 264 -20.26 59.04 57.92
C VAL A 264 -20.24 57.95 56.86
N GLU A 265 -20.98 58.17 55.78
CA GLU A 265 -20.86 57.42 54.53
C GLU A 265 -20.57 58.40 53.40
N VAL A 266 -19.62 58.08 52.53
CA VAL A 266 -19.42 58.80 51.26
C VAL A 266 -19.93 57.92 50.13
N ARG A 267 -20.88 58.46 49.38
CA ARG A 267 -21.42 57.86 48.16
C ARG A 267 -20.82 58.55 46.96
N ALA A 268 -20.53 57.83 45.90
CA ALA A 268 -20.11 58.37 44.62
C ALA A 268 -21.03 57.83 43.52
N MET A 269 -21.65 58.75 42.79
CA MET A 269 -22.42 58.46 41.59
C MET A 269 -21.63 58.89 40.37
N LEU A 270 -21.13 57.92 39.62
CA LEU A 270 -20.34 58.11 38.41
C LEU A 270 -21.26 58.32 37.19
N SER A 271 -20.86 59.13 36.22
CA SER A 271 -21.55 59.19 34.91
C SER A 271 -21.35 57.93 34.06
N SER A 272 -20.29 57.16 34.33
CA SER A 272 -19.98 55.87 33.70
C SER A 272 -19.61 54.84 34.75
N ALA A 273 -20.14 53.63 34.62
CA ALA A 273 -19.86 52.51 35.53
C ALA A 273 -18.46 51.90 35.36
N THR A 274 -17.71 52.29 34.33
CA THR A 274 -16.32 51.85 34.11
C THR A 274 -15.44 53.03 33.72
N GLY A 275 -14.13 52.89 34.00
CA GLY A 275 -13.13 53.87 33.59
C GLY A 275 -13.03 55.13 34.45
N VAL A 276 -13.90 55.31 35.46
CA VAL A 276 -13.78 56.40 36.44
C VAL A 276 -13.40 55.81 37.79
N LEU A 277 -12.25 56.25 38.32
CA LEU A 277 -11.77 55.83 39.64
C LEU A 277 -12.04 56.95 40.65
N VAL A 278 -12.40 56.57 41.87
CA VAL A 278 -12.70 57.52 42.96
C VAL A 278 -11.79 57.29 44.15
N TYR A 279 -11.60 58.35 44.94
CA TYR A 279 -10.82 58.35 46.15
C TYR A 279 -11.45 59.32 47.14
N ALA A 280 -11.51 58.92 48.40
CA ALA A 280 -11.87 59.81 49.50
C ALA A 280 -10.86 59.66 50.64
N ALA A 281 -10.56 60.75 51.32
CA ALA A 281 -9.80 60.70 52.56
C ALA A 281 -10.25 61.81 53.51
N THR A 282 -10.27 61.55 54.80
CA THR A 282 -10.49 62.59 55.80
C THR A 282 -9.16 63.17 56.26
N LYS A 283 -9.18 64.44 56.67
CA LYS A 283 -8.02 65.10 57.26
C LYS A 283 -8.41 65.96 58.47
N THR A 284 -7.45 66.17 59.34
CA THR A 284 -7.59 67.13 60.43
C THR A 284 -7.56 68.58 59.94
N GLY A 285 -8.22 69.48 60.65
CA GLY A 285 -8.29 70.89 60.27
C GLY A 285 -9.28 71.21 59.13
N LEU A 286 -9.43 72.50 58.86
CA LEU A 286 -10.39 73.05 57.89
C LEU A 286 -9.93 72.80 56.43
N PRO A 287 -10.84 72.94 55.44
CA PRO A 287 -10.47 72.88 54.03
C PRO A 287 -9.34 73.86 53.69
N ASP A 288 -8.48 73.47 52.75
CA ASP A 288 -7.27 74.20 52.31
C ASP A 288 -6.22 74.48 53.40
N SER A 289 -6.41 73.97 54.62
CA SER A 289 -5.42 74.06 55.69
C SER A 289 -4.51 72.82 55.75
N GLN A 290 -3.33 72.99 56.35
CA GLN A 290 -2.42 71.88 56.66
C GLN A 290 -3.07 70.96 57.70
N GLY A 291 -3.16 69.68 57.37
CA GLY A 291 -3.83 68.67 58.16
C GLY A 291 -3.26 67.28 57.93
N SER A 292 -3.37 66.42 58.93
CA SER A 292 -2.97 65.01 58.82
C SER A 292 -4.13 64.20 58.28
N LYS A 293 -3.86 63.34 57.29
CA LYS A 293 -4.82 62.35 56.79
C LYS A 293 -5.13 61.32 57.88
N VAL A 294 -6.40 60.96 58.06
CA VAL A 294 -6.84 59.98 59.06
C VAL A 294 -7.42 58.74 58.39
N ASN A 295 -8.60 58.83 57.79
CA ASN A 295 -9.20 57.75 57.01
C ASN A 295 -8.87 57.90 55.51
N GLU A 296 -8.70 56.79 54.79
CA GLU A 296 -8.42 56.77 53.36
C GLU A 296 -9.19 55.62 52.70
N PHE A 297 -9.85 55.93 51.58
CA PHE A 297 -10.60 54.99 50.75
C PHE A 297 -10.11 55.09 49.31
N LYS A 298 -9.24 54.16 48.93
CA LYS A 298 -8.81 53.97 47.53
C LYS A 298 -9.94 53.35 46.74
N HIS A 299 -9.97 53.56 45.42
CA HIS A 299 -11.04 53.05 44.55
C HIS A 299 -11.41 51.58 44.78
N ALA A 300 -10.44 50.70 45.01
CA ALA A 300 -10.67 49.26 45.25
C ALA A 300 -11.38 48.95 46.59
N GLU A 301 -11.45 49.90 47.51
CA GLU A 301 -12.13 49.79 48.80
C GLU A 301 -13.57 50.32 48.73
N TRP A 302 -13.97 50.90 47.60
CA TRP A 302 -15.35 51.30 47.38
C TRP A 302 -16.20 50.11 46.97
N VAL A 303 -17.34 49.94 47.63
CA VAL A 303 -18.27 48.85 47.37
C VAL A 303 -19.29 49.28 46.31
N PRO A 304 -19.42 48.52 45.20
CA PRO A 304 -20.49 48.74 44.24
C PRO A 304 -21.86 48.41 44.84
N VAL A 305 -22.83 49.31 44.65
CA VAL A 305 -24.22 49.08 45.04
C VAL A 305 -25.17 49.27 43.85
N ALA A 306 -26.30 48.56 43.83
CA ALA A 306 -27.23 48.62 42.71
C ALA A 306 -27.97 49.96 42.61
N THR A 307 -28.34 50.54 43.75
CA THR A 307 -28.97 51.85 43.90
C THR A 307 -28.72 52.37 45.31
N PHE A 308 -28.78 53.68 45.48
CA PHE A 308 -28.88 54.29 46.80
C PHE A 308 -30.33 54.34 47.28
N CYS A 309 -30.55 54.35 48.60
CA CYS A 309 -31.86 54.64 49.18
C CYS A 309 -32.23 56.10 48.92
N SER A 310 -33.42 56.34 48.36
CA SER A 310 -34.06 57.65 48.18
C SER A 310 -34.72 58.15 49.45
#